data_AF-A0A4Q5L752-F1
#
_entry.id   AF-A0A4Q5L752-F1
#
_cell.length_a   1.000
_cell.length_b   1.000
_cell.length_c   1.000
_cell.angle_alpha   90.00
_cell.angle_beta   90.00
_cell.angle_gamma   90.00
#
_symmetry.space_group_name_H-M   'P 1'
#
loop_
_entity.id
_entity.type
_entity.pdbx_description
1 polymer ?
#
loop_
_entity_poly.entity_id
_entity_poly.type
_entity_poly.pdbx_seq_one_letter_code
_entity_poly.pdbx_strand_id
1 'polypeptide(L)'
;MENFIARAEKTLARIHELAAISEDADGVTRTFGTPAFLRGSALVQSWFEQAGLRTRLDSIGNVRGRLVSQHPGAKTFVIASHIDTVVNAGRFDGPLGVLLGLDLLESLRARNVELPFHVELIAFSDEEGVRFHTTYLGSKVVAGSFDQSLLTKTDAAGISLTDAIHTMGGNAATLAADAIPADQWLGYFEAHIEQGPVLWERNIPVALVTAIAGQRRVELTFKGMAGHAGTVPMHMRQDALAGT
;
A
#
# COMPACT_ATOMS: atom_id res chain seq x y z
N MET A 1 -5.04 21.44 -23.43
CA MET A 1 -4.00 21.43 -22.39
C MET A 1 -4.53 21.89 -21.04
N GLU A 2 -5.34 22.95 -20.96
CA GLU A 2 -5.90 23.46 -19.69
C GLU A 2 -6.58 22.39 -18.82
N ASN A 3 -7.29 21.43 -19.42
CA ASN A 3 -7.92 20.32 -18.71
C ASN A 3 -6.91 19.38 -18.01
N PHE A 4 -5.71 19.18 -18.57
CA PHE A 4 -4.72 18.29 -17.95
C PHE A 4 -4.02 18.93 -16.74
N ILE A 5 -3.76 20.24 -16.79
CA ILE A 5 -3.16 20.97 -15.66
C ILE A 5 -4.11 20.97 -14.47
N ALA A 6 -5.39 21.33 -14.68
CA ALA A 6 -6.39 21.33 -13.62
C ALA A 6 -6.57 19.95 -12.96
N ARG A 7 -6.52 18.88 -13.74
CA ARG A 7 -6.55 17.50 -13.23
C ARG A 7 -5.31 17.17 -12.40
N ALA A 8 -4.12 17.54 -12.88
CA ALA A 8 -2.88 17.34 -12.14
C ALA A 8 -2.88 18.12 -10.81
N GLU A 9 -3.33 19.38 -10.81
CA GLU A 9 -3.48 20.20 -9.60
C GLU A 9 -4.44 19.57 -8.59
N LYS A 10 -5.59 19.05 -9.06
CA LYS A 10 -6.55 18.32 -8.21
C LYS A 10 -5.93 17.07 -7.60
N THR A 11 -5.20 16.28 -8.38
CA THR A 11 -4.50 15.09 -7.90
C THR A 11 -3.44 15.46 -6.86
N LEU A 12 -2.64 16.51 -7.11
CA LEU A 12 -1.64 16.98 -6.16
C LEU A 12 -2.29 17.47 -4.86
N ALA A 13 -3.39 18.22 -4.93
CA ALA A 13 -4.12 18.69 -3.75
C ALA A 13 -4.59 17.51 -2.88
N ARG A 14 -5.14 16.45 -3.49
CA ARG A 14 -5.51 15.22 -2.77
C ARG A 14 -4.31 14.50 -2.16
N ILE A 15 -3.16 14.45 -2.87
CA ILE A 15 -1.91 13.90 -2.30
C ILE A 15 -1.51 14.68 -1.04
N HIS A 16 -1.57 16.01 -1.10
CA HIS A 16 -1.26 16.87 0.05
C HIS A 16 -2.24 16.69 1.21
N GLU A 17 -3.54 16.60 0.92
CA GLU A 17 -4.57 16.36 1.93
C GLU A 17 -4.37 15.01 2.63
N LEU A 18 -4.08 13.96 1.87
CA LEU A 18 -3.78 12.65 2.42
C LEU A 18 -2.47 12.64 3.21
N ALA A 19 -1.43 13.36 2.75
CA ALA A 19 -0.15 13.46 3.44
C ALA A 19 -0.25 14.19 4.79
N ALA A 20 -1.24 15.07 4.96
CA ALA A 20 -1.50 15.73 6.25
C ALA A 20 -2.08 14.77 7.31
N ILE A 21 -2.52 13.57 6.91
CA ILE A 21 -2.96 12.52 7.83
C ILE A 21 -1.77 11.63 8.17
N SER A 22 -1.12 11.97 9.28
CA SER A 22 0.07 11.30 9.80
C SER A 22 -0.09 10.90 11.27
N GLU A 23 0.72 9.95 11.71
CA GLU A 23 0.96 9.61 13.13
C GLU A 23 1.88 10.65 13.79
N ASP A 24 2.82 11.19 13.03
CA ASP A 24 3.79 12.18 13.49
C ASP A 24 3.36 13.60 13.14
N ALA A 25 3.76 14.59 13.95
CA ALA A 25 3.50 15.99 13.67
C ALA A 25 4.33 16.53 12.50
N ASP A 26 5.55 16.01 12.34
CA ASP A 26 6.50 16.36 11.30
C ASP A 26 6.77 15.12 10.43
N GLY A 27 6.42 15.19 9.15
CA GLY A 27 6.61 14.09 8.20
C GLY A 27 5.34 13.27 7.94
N VAL A 28 5.47 12.26 7.08
CA VAL A 28 4.36 11.39 6.66
C VAL A 28 4.60 9.99 7.20
N THR A 29 3.83 9.59 8.21
CA THR A 29 3.84 8.24 8.77
C THR A 29 2.39 7.78 8.89
N ARG A 30 2.05 6.71 8.19
CA ARG A 30 0.71 6.11 8.23
C ARG A 30 0.82 4.60 8.14
N THR A 31 1.16 3.99 9.27
CA THR A 31 1.32 2.53 9.37
C THR A 31 -0.02 1.82 9.53
N PHE A 32 -0.08 0.58 9.03
CA PHE A 32 -1.30 -0.21 8.97
C PHE A 32 -2.05 -0.33 10.32
N GLY A 33 -3.36 -0.11 10.29
CA GLY A 33 -4.24 -0.25 11.45
C GLY A 33 -4.08 0.77 12.56
N THR A 34 -3.33 1.85 12.33
CA THR A 34 -3.27 2.99 13.25
C THR A 34 -4.43 3.96 13.02
N PRO A 35 -4.70 4.88 13.97
CA PRO A 35 -5.71 5.92 13.75
C PRO A 35 -5.46 6.77 12.49
N ALA A 36 -4.19 7.02 12.14
CA ALA A 36 -3.84 7.73 10.91
C ALA A 36 -4.22 6.91 9.67
N PHE A 37 -3.96 5.60 9.67
CA PHE A 37 -4.37 4.72 8.59
C PHE A 37 -5.88 4.71 8.41
N LEU A 38 -6.65 4.58 9.50
CA LEU A 38 -8.11 4.63 9.46
C LEU A 38 -8.65 5.95 8.90
N ARG A 39 -8.11 7.08 9.33
CA ARG A 39 -8.49 8.40 8.79
C ARG A 39 -8.14 8.54 7.30
N GLY A 40 -6.97 8.06 6.89
CA GLY A 40 -6.54 8.06 5.50
C GLY A 40 -7.43 7.18 4.61
N SER A 41 -7.74 5.97 5.08
CA SER A 41 -8.66 5.05 4.40
C SER A 41 -10.05 5.64 4.27
N ALA A 42 -10.59 6.27 5.32
CA ALA A 42 -11.87 6.96 5.28
C ALA A 42 -11.88 8.14 4.29
N LEU A 43 -10.79 8.92 4.22
CA LEU A 43 -10.66 10.00 3.26
C LEU A 43 -10.66 9.47 1.82
N VAL A 44 -9.86 8.45 1.52
CA VAL A 44 -9.80 7.82 0.19
C VAL A 44 -11.14 7.20 -0.19
N GLN A 45 -11.79 6.52 0.75
CA GLN A 45 -13.14 5.98 0.58
C GLN A 45 -14.12 7.08 0.18
N SER A 46 -14.09 8.22 0.87
CA SER A 46 -14.98 9.35 0.56
C SER A 46 -14.76 9.86 -0.86
N TRP A 47 -13.52 9.88 -1.35
CA TRP A 47 -13.23 10.29 -2.73
C TRP A 47 -13.73 9.27 -3.76
N PHE A 48 -13.65 7.98 -3.47
CA PHE A 48 -14.20 6.94 -4.34
C PHE A 48 -15.73 7.03 -4.41
N GLU A 49 -16.40 7.29 -3.28
CA GLU A 49 -17.84 7.52 -3.20
C GLU A 49 -18.27 8.80 -3.93
N GLN A 50 -17.50 9.88 -3.81
CA GLN A 50 -17.74 11.14 -4.54
C GLN A 50 -17.56 10.96 -6.06
N ALA A 51 -16.62 10.10 -6.48
CA ALA A 51 -16.50 9.65 -7.86
C ALA A 51 -17.63 8.67 -8.28
N GLY A 52 -18.54 8.35 -7.35
CA GLY A 52 -19.70 7.48 -7.49
C GLY A 52 -19.35 6.01 -7.72
N LEU A 53 -18.12 5.59 -7.39
CA LEU A 53 -17.72 4.20 -7.48
C LEU A 53 -18.51 3.37 -6.46
N ARG A 54 -18.78 2.09 -6.78
CA ARG A 54 -19.29 1.15 -5.78
C ARG A 54 -18.18 0.87 -4.79
N THR A 55 -18.22 1.57 -3.66
CA THR A 55 -17.10 1.64 -2.72
C THR A 55 -17.35 0.76 -1.50
N ARG A 56 -16.29 0.10 -1.02
CA ARG A 56 -16.29 -0.66 0.24
C ARG A 56 -14.89 -0.73 0.83
N LEU A 57 -14.82 -0.90 2.15
CA LEU A 57 -13.67 -1.47 2.83
C LEU A 57 -13.80 -2.99 2.81
N ASP A 58 -12.72 -3.71 2.53
CA ASP A 58 -12.71 -5.17 2.61
C ASP A 58 -12.20 -5.66 3.98
N SER A 59 -12.23 -6.98 4.19
CA SER A 59 -11.99 -7.58 5.51
C SER A 59 -10.57 -7.35 6.06
N ILE A 60 -9.58 -7.03 5.22
CA ILE A 60 -8.20 -6.72 5.61
C ILE A 60 -7.94 -5.20 5.65
N GLY A 61 -8.92 -4.38 5.27
CA GLY A 61 -8.83 -2.92 5.30
C GLY A 61 -8.38 -2.28 3.99
N ASN A 62 -8.43 -2.97 2.84
CA ASN A 62 -8.27 -2.30 1.55
C ASN A 62 -9.48 -1.40 1.29
N VAL A 63 -9.25 -0.21 0.72
CA VAL A 63 -10.33 0.62 0.18
C VAL A 63 -10.52 0.26 -1.29
N ARG A 64 -11.72 -0.21 -1.66
CA ARG A 64 -12.04 -0.68 -3.01
C ARG A 64 -13.15 0.14 -3.61
N GLY A 65 -12.94 0.67 -4.82
CA GLY A 65 -13.93 1.41 -5.60
C GLY A 65 -14.12 0.76 -6.96
N ARG A 66 -15.32 0.24 -7.25
CA ARG A 66 -15.61 -0.44 -8.52
C ARG A 66 -16.46 0.40 -9.46
N LEU A 67 -15.95 0.63 -10.67
CA LEU A 67 -16.71 1.05 -11.83
C LEU A 67 -17.32 -0.21 -12.50
N VAL A 68 -18.64 -0.32 -12.46
CA VAL A 68 -19.35 -1.51 -12.91
C VAL A 68 -19.62 -1.45 -14.42
N SER A 69 -19.15 -2.46 -15.16
CA SER A 69 -19.59 -2.72 -16.52
C SER A 69 -20.97 -3.36 -16.54
N GLN A 70 -21.78 -3.00 -17.54
CA GLN A 70 -23.10 -3.61 -17.78
C GLN A 70 -23.02 -4.90 -18.62
N HIS A 71 -21.84 -5.26 -19.10
CA HIS A 71 -21.67 -6.45 -19.93
C HIS A 71 -21.74 -7.73 -19.10
N PRO A 72 -22.62 -8.70 -19.46
CA PRO A 72 -22.67 -9.99 -18.78
C PRO A 72 -21.31 -10.72 -18.86
N GLY A 73 -20.86 -11.27 -17.72
CA GLY A 73 -19.58 -11.97 -17.66
C GLY A 73 -18.34 -11.06 -17.76
N ALA A 74 -18.50 -9.74 -17.60
CA ALA A 74 -17.39 -8.80 -17.58
C ALA A 74 -16.33 -9.21 -16.55
N LYS A 75 -15.07 -9.28 -17.00
CA LYS A 75 -13.90 -9.46 -16.14
C LYS A 75 -13.52 -8.15 -15.44
N THR A 76 -12.61 -8.22 -14.48
CA THR A 76 -12.16 -7.07 -13.68
C THR A 76 -10.73 -6.67 -14.04
N PHE A 77 -10.56 -5.44 -14.50
CA PHE A 77 -9.27 -4.78 -14.62
C PHE A 77 -8.98 -4.02 -13.33
N VAL A 78 -7.88 -4.34 -12.65
CA VAL A 78 -7.53 -3.70 -11.39
C VAL A 78 -6.53 -2.59 -11.63
N ILE A 79 -6.82 -1.41 -11.07
CA ILE A 79 -5.84 -0.35 -10.91
C ILE A 79 -5.59 -0.24 -9.42
N ALA A 80 -4.34 -0.25 -8.98
CA ALA A 80 -4.07 -0.17 -7.55
C ALA A 80 -2.72 0.45 -7.25
N SER A 81 -2.58 0.83 -5.99
CA SER A 81 -1.32 1.01 -5.28
C SER A 81 -1.64 0.98 -3.78
N HIS A 82 -0.80 1.55 -2.92
CA HIS A 82 -1.00 1.53 -1.46
C HIS A 82 -1.18 2.93 -0.89
N ILE A 83 -1.62 2.98 0.38
CA ILE A 83 -1.72 4.23 1.14
C ILE A 83 -1.07 4.14 2.51
N ASP A 84 -0.64 2.96 2.97
CA ASP A 84 0.28 2.90 4.11
C ASP A 84 1.66 3.41 3.71
N THR A 85 2.44 3.82 4.71
CA THR A 85 3.78 4.36 4.48
C THR A 85 4.78 3.78 5.47
N VAL A 86 6.06 3.86 5.12
CA VAL A 86 7.16 3.83 6.09
C VAL A 86 7.11 5.03 7.06
N VAL A 87 7.93 4.96 8.10
CA VAL A 87 8.16 6.09 9.02
C VAL A 87 8.87 7.21 8.27
N ASN A 88 8.37 8.45 8.41
CA ASN A 88 8.93 9.64 7.78
C ASN A 88 9.07 9.50 6.25
N ALA A 89 8.02 8.99 5.60
CA ALA A 89 7.96 8.76 4.18
C ALA A 89 7.81 10.05 3.36
N GLY A 90 8.00 9.91 2.04
CA GLY A 90 7.51 10.88 1.08
C GLY A 90 5.99 10.82 0.92
N ARG A 91 5.41 11.84 0.27
CA ARG A 91 3.96 11.93 0.04
C ARG A 91 3.44 11.18 -1.19
N PHE A 92 4.34 10.70 -2.06
CA PHE A 92 3.98 10.19 -3.40
C PHE A 92 4.01 8.67 -3.52
N ASP A 93 4.79 7.99 -2.69
CA ASP A 93 5.00 6.54 -2.66
C ASP A 93 3.71 5.83 -2.22
N GLY A 94 3.02 5.16 -3.14
CA GLY A 94 1.64 4.67 -2.96
C GLY A 94 0.53 5.62 -3.45
N PRO A 95 0.24 6.76 -2.75
CA PRO A 95 -0.88 7.63 -3.07
C PRO A 95 -0.93 8.14 -4.52
N LEU A 96 0.22 8.30 -5.18
CA LEU A 96 0.24 8.71 -6.58
C LEU A 96 -0.53 7.72 -7.47
N GLY A 97 -0.28 6.42 -7.30
CA GLY A 97 -0.93 5.39 -8.11
C GLY A 97 -2.44 5.34 -7.90
N VAL A 98 -2.87 5.39 -6.63
CA VAL A 98 -4.29 5.42 -6.26
C VAL A 98 -4.99 6.66 -6.84
N LEU A 99 -4.39 7.85 -6.70
CA LEU A 99 -5.04 9.10 -7.09
C LEU A 99 -5.00 9.37 -8.59
N LEU A 100 -4.00 8.86 -9.32
CA LEU A 100 -4.04 8.81 -10.79
C LEU A 100 -5.14 7.87 -11.29
N GLY A 101 -5.31 6.70 -10.65
CA GLY A 101 -6.42 5.80 -10.94
C GLY A 101 -7.78 6.45 -10.69
N LEU A 102 -7.93 7.21 -9.61
CA LEU A 102 -9.16 7.94 -9.30
C LEU A 102 -9.47 9.01 -10.35
N ASP A 103 -8.49 9.85 -10.71
CA ASP A 103 -8.65 10.87 -11.75
C ASP A 103 -9.00 10.26 -13.12
N LEU A 104 -8.44 9.10 -13.46
CA LEU A 104 -8.83 8.34 -14.65
C LEU A 104 -10.30 7.93 -14.60
N LEU A 105 -10.76 7.34 -13.48
CA LEU A 105 -12.14 6.88 -13.33
C LEU A 105 -13.14 8.04 -13.32
N GLU A 106 -12.84 9.13 -12.62
CA GLU A 106 -13.63 10.36 -12.66
C GLU A 106 -13.76 10.88 -14.11
N SER A 107 -12.66 10.86 -14.86
CA SER A 107 -12.65 11.29 -16.28
C SER A 107 -13.45 10.38 -17.20
N LEU A 108 -13.37 9.05 -17.02
CA LEU A 108 -14.17 8.09 -17.80
C LEU A 108 -15.66 8.30 -17.55
N ARG A 109 -16.02 8.50 -16.28
CA ARG A 109 -17.40 8.78 -15.88
C ARG A 109 -17.93 10.11 -16.42
N ALA A 110 -17.17 11.19 -16.28
CA ALA A 110 -17.58 12.50 -16.80
C ALA A 110 -17.83 12.46 -18.33
N ARG A 111 -17.16 11.55 -19.04
CA ARG A 111 -17.31 11.32 -20.48
C ARG A 111 -18.33 10.24 -20.83
N ASN A 112 -19.01 9.63 -19.84
CA ASN A 112 -19.93 8.50 -20.01
C ASN A 112 -19.33 7.35 -20.85
N VAL A 113 -18.05 7.02 -20.62
CA VAL A 113 -17.39 5.92 -21.32
C VAL A 113 -17.84 4.60 -20.72
N GLU A 114 -18.45 3.76 -21.53
CA GLU A 114 -18.78 2.38 -21.18
C GLU A 114 -17.62 1.45 -21.52
N LEU A 115 -17.23 0.61 -20.56
CA LEU A 115 -16.15 -0.36 -20.73
C LEU A 115 -16.72 -1.78 -20.75
N PRO A 116 -16.17 -2.70 -21.57
CA PRO A 116 -16.60 -4.10 -21.62
C PRO A 116 -16.12 -4.94 -20.43
N PHE A 117 -15.51 -4.29 -19.43
CA PHE A 117 -14.97 -4.90 -18.22
C PHE A 117 -15.18 -3.96 -17.03
N HIS A 118 -15.25 -4.52 -15.83
CA HIS A 118 -15.21 -3.74 -14.61
C HIS A 118 -13.82 -3.11 -14.44
N VAL A 119 -13.77 -1.92 -13.87
CA VAL A 119 -12.53 -1.38 -13.33
C VAL A 119 -12.65 -1.31 -11.82
N GLU A 120 -11.73 -1.92 -11.11
CA GLU A 120 -11.67 -1.83 -9.65
C GLU A 120 -10.40 -1.08 -9.25
N LEU A 121 -10.59 0.09 -8.65
CA LEU A 121 -9.53 0.88 -8.05
C LEU A 121 -9.35 0.43 -6.60
N ILE A 122 -8.13 0.07 -6.23
CA ILE A 122 -7.83 -0.45 -4.89
C ILE A 122 -6.70 0.37 -4.28
N ALA A 123 -6.94 0.92 -3.08
CA ALA A 123 -5.88 1.36 -2.18
C ALA A 123 -5.58 0.19 -1.23
N PHE A 124 -4.49 -0.51 -1.51
CA PHE A 124 -4.06 -1.65 -0.71
C PHE A 124 -3.67 -1.24 0.71
N SER A 125 -3.93 -2.15 1.65
CA SER A 125 -3.46 -2.08 3.02
C SER A 125 -2.16 -2.85 3.21
N ASP A 126 -1.25 -2.27 4.01
CA ASP A 126 0.04 -2.86 4.42
C ASP A 126 0.87 -3.41 3.25
N GLU A 127 1.26 -2.54 2.32
CA GLU A 127 2.27 -2.85 1.31
C GLU A 127 3.65 -2.91 1.96
N GLU A 128 4.00 -1.89 2.74
CA GLU A 128 5.34 -1.62 3.25
C GLU A 128 5.74 -2.62 4.36
N GLY A 129 4.75 -3.19 5.04
CA GLY A 129 4.93 -4.21 6.06
C GLY A 129 5.65 -3.73 7.31
N VAL A 130 5.51 -2.43 7.64
CA VAL A 130 6.24 -1.77 8.73
C VAL A 130 5.84 -2.35 10.09
N ARG A 131 4.53 -2.46 10.34
CA ARG A 131 4.00 -2.76 11.68
C ARG A 131 4.17 -4.23 12.09
N PHE A 132 3.98 -5.15 11.15
CA PHE A 132 3.96 -6.60 11.42
C PHE A 132 5.09 -7.39 10.74
N HIS A 133 5.93 -6.73 9.94
CA HIS A 133 6.99 -7.36 9.16
C HIS A 133 6.47 -8.49 8.25
N THR A 134 5.36 -8.22 7.55
CA THR A 134 4.63 -9.19 6.71
C THR A 134 4.53 -8.83 5.24
N THR A 135 4.50 -7.54 4.88
CA THR A 135 4.38 -6.97 3.52
C THR A 135 3.23 -7.53 2.67
N TYR A 136 2.61 -6.65 1.89
CA TYR A 136 1.61 -7.02 0.88
C TYR A 136 0.36 -7.72 1.45
N LEU A 137 -0.09 -7.40 2.68
CA LEU A 137 -1.24 -8.09 3.27
C LEU A 137 -2.50 -7.89 2.41
N GLY A 138 -2.78 -6.65 2.03
CA GLY A 138 -3.94 -6.26 1.25
C GLY A 138 -4.01 -6.94 -0.12
N SER A 139 -2.90 -6.91 -0.86
CA SER A 139 -2.82 -7.50 -2.20
C SER A 139 -2.82 -9.02 -2.18
N LYS A 140 -2.22 -9.67 -1.17
CA LYS A 140 -2.32 -11.13 -0.97
C LYS A 140 -3.76 -11.58 -0.76
N VAL A 141 -4.58 -10.83 -0.03
CA VAL A 141 -6.01 -11.12 0.12
C VAL A 141 -6.73 -11.02 -1.22
N VAL A 142 -6.53 -9.92 -1.96
CA VAL A 142 -7.18 -9.71 -3.27
C VAL A 142 -6.76 -10.77 -4.30
N ALA A 143 -5.51 -11.23 -4.25
CA ALA A 143 -4.99 -12.29 -5.11
C ALA A 143 -5.38 -13.72 -4.64
N GLY A 144 -6.03 -13.87 -3.49
CA GLY A 144 -6.37 -15.20 -2.93
C GLY A 144 -5.15 -16.00 -2.45
N SER A 145 -4.05 -15.34 -2.11
CA SER A 145 -2.77 -15.94 -1.71
C SER A 145 -2.34 -15.57 -0.27
N PHE A 146 -3.28 -15.07 0.54
CA PHE A 146 -3.02 -14.71 1.92
C PHE A 146 -2.64 -15.93 2.77
N ASP A 147 -1.50 -15.85 3.46
CA ASP A 147 -1.05 -16.87 4.40
C ASP A 147 -1.68 -16.65 5.77
N GLN A 148 -2.55 -17.57 6.17
CA GLN A 148 -3.25 -17.54 7.45
C GLN A 148 -2.29 -17.59 8.65
N SER A 149 -1.06 -18.11 8.49
CA SER A 149 -0.06 -18.13 9.56
C SER A 149 0.34 -16.73 10.03
N LEU A 150 0.16 -15.71 9.18
CA LEU A 150 0.48 -14.31 9.50
C LEU A 150 -0.45 -13.72 10.55
N LEU A 151 -1.66 -14.26 10.73
CA LEU A 151 -2.67 -13.73 11.66
C LEU A 151 -2.23 -13.72 13.12
N THR A 152 -1.27 -14.59 13.49
CA THR A 152 -0.73 -14.70 14.85
C THR A 152 0.51 -13.82 15.08
N LYS A 153 1.07 -13.19 14.04
CA LYS A 153 2.18 -12.25 14.19
C LYS A 153 1.75 -11.05 15.01
N THR A 154 2.64 -10.60 15.87
CA THR A 154 2.42 -9.45 16.75
C THR A 154 3.29 -8.28 16.33
N ASP A 155 2.79 -7.07 16.54
CA ASP A 155 3.60 -5.86 16.47
C ASP A 155 4.50 -5.70 17.72
N ALA A 156 5.28 -4.62 17.77
CA ALA A 156 6.18 -4.32 18.89
C ALA A 156 5.45 -4.11 20.24
N ALA A 157 4.13 -3.83 20.21
CA ALA A 157 3.30 -3.68 21.40
C ALA A 157 2.61 -4.99 21.81
N GLY A 158 2.83 -6.09 21.07
CA GLY A 158 2.22 -7.38 21.32
C GLY A 158 0.80 -7.53 20.77
N ILE A 159 0.30 -6.56 19.98
CA ILE A 159 -1.02 -6.65 19.36
C ILE A 159 -0.91 -7.61 18.18
N SER A 160 -1.80 -8.60 18.09
CA SER A 160 -1.81 -9.54 16.96
C SER A 160 -2.39 -8.89 15.69
N LEU A 161 -2.00 -9.41 14.52
CA LEU A 161 -2.59 -8.98 13.25
C LEU A 161 -4.12 -9.19 13.25
N THR A 162 -4.59 -10.28 13.85
CA THR A 162 -6.03 -10.54 14.03
C THR A 162 -6.71 -9.40 14.81
N ASP A 163 -6.14 -8.98 15.93
CA ASP A 163 -6.71 -7.90 16.75
C ASP A 163 -6.67 -6.55 16.03
N ALA A 164 -5.60 -6.27 15.27
CA ALA A 164 -5.52 -5.08 14.44
C ALA A 164 -6.59 -5.06 13.36
N ILE A 165 -6.82 -6.19 12.66
CA ILE A 165 -7.91 -6.33 11.68
C ILE A 165 -9.26 -6.03 12.32
N HIS A 166 -9.55 -6.64 13.47
CA HIS A 166 -10.81 -6.41 14.19
C HIS A 166 -10.98 -4.96 14.65
N THR A 167 -9.90 -4.33 15.12
CA THR A 167 -9.92 -2.92 15.56
C THR A 167 -10.25 -1.98 14.41
N MET A 168 -9.82 -2.29 13.19
CA MET A 168 -10.20 -1.54 12.00
C MET A 168 -11.64 -1.80 11.52
N GLY A 169 -12.37 -2.72 12.16
CA GLY A 169 -13.71 -3.17 11.72
C GLY A 169 -13.68 -4.28 10.65
N GLY A 170 -12.51 -4.85 10.37
CA GLY A 170 -12.34 -5.98 9.47
C GLY A 170 -12.65 -7.33 10.13
N ASN A 171 -12.53 -8.40 9.34
CA ASN A 171 -12.82 -9.76 9.80
C ASN A 171 -11.81 -10.77 9.23
N ALA A 172 -10.90 -11.22 10.09
CA ALA A 172 -9.87 -12.20 9.73
C ALA A 172 -10.45 -13.56 9.25
N ALA A 173 -11.67 -13.92 9.66
CA ALA A 173 -12.30 -15.17 9.24
C ALA A 173 -12.82 -15.14 7.79
N THR A 174 -13.01 -13.95 7.20
CA THR A 174 -13.61 -13.79 5.87
C THR A 174 -12.66 -13.25 4.81
N LEU A 175 -11.36 -13.17 5.09
CA LEU A 175 -10.36 -12.66 4.13
C LEU A 175 -10.46 -13.34 2.76
N ALA A 176 -10.63 -14.67 2.73
CA ALA A 176 -10.73 -15.42 1.48
C ALA A 176 -11.91 -15.00 0.59
N ALA A 177 -12.98 -14.43 1.17
CA ALA A 177 -14.14 -13.97 0.42
C ALA A 177 -13.89 -12.66 -0.36
N ASP A 178 -12.82 -11.92 -0.02
CA ASP A 178 -12.46 -10.67 -0.68
C ASP A 178 -11.52 -10.85 -1.87
N ALA A 179 -11.05 -12.08 -2.11
CA ALA A 179 -10.27 -12.41 -3.29
C ALA A 179 -11.07 -12.19 -4.58
N ILE A 180 -10.39 -11.72 -5.64
CA ILE A 180 -10.94 -11.77 -7.00
C ILE A 180 -10.64 -13.17 -7.55
N PRO A 181 -11.66 -13.96 -7.93
CA PRO A 181 -11.45 -15.30 -8.50
C PRO A 181 -10.55 -15.27 -9.73
N ALA A 182 -9.68 -16.28 -9.88
CA ALA A 182 -8.66 -16.31 -10.93
C ALA A 182 -9.22 -16.15 -12.36
N ASP A 183 -10.42 -16.68 -12.61
CA ASP A 183 -11.12 -16.60 -13.90
C ASP A 183 -11.77 -15.24 -14.16
N GLN A 184 -11.93 -14.40 -13.14
CA GLN A 184 -12.53 -13.07 -13.22
C GLN A 184 -11.53 -11.93 -13.45
N TRP A 185 -10.22 -12.20 -13.42
CA TRP A 185 -9.20 -11.20 -13.72
C TRP A 185 -9.12 -10.90 -15.22
N LEU A 186 -9.06 -9.61 -15.56
CA LEU A 186 -8.67 -9.14 -16.89
C LEU A 186 -7.21 -8.69 -16.93
N GLY A 187 -6.75 -8.00 -15.88
CA GLY A 187 -5.40 -7.45 -15.80
C GLY A 187 -5.20 -6.58 -14.57
N TYR A 188 -3.96 -6.14 -14.36
CA TYR A 188 -3.53 -5.26 -13.27
C TYR A 188 -2.67 -4.13 -13.85
N PHE A 189 -2.85 -2.92 -13.34
CA PHE A 189 -2.02 -1.76 -13.66
C PHE A 189 -1.74 -0.94 -12.41
N GLU A 190 -0.50 -0.51 -12.26
CA GLU A 190 -0.07 0.37 -11.20
C GLU A 190 0.84 1.46 -11.78
N ALA A 191 0.56 2.70 -11.40
CA ALA A 191 1.45 3.82 -11.65
C ALA A 191 2.20 4.12 -10.35
N HIS A 192 3.51 4.28 -10.44
CA HIS A 192 4.35 4.49 -9.28
C HIS A 192 5.45 5.51 -9.58
N ILE A 193 5.97 6.16 -8.53
CA ILE A 193 7.23 6.92 -8.65
C ILE A 193 8.38 5.95 -8.90
N GLU A 194 9.44 6.43 -9.53
CA GLU A 194 10.60 5.59 -9.86
C GLU A 194 11.30 5.04 -8.61
N GLN A 195 11.28 5.79 -7.49
CA GLN A 195 12.09 5.56 -6.28
C GLN A 195 13.61 5.51 -6.54
N GLY A 196 14.03 5.89 -7.74
CA GLY A 196 15.42 5.98 -8.20
C GLY A 196 15.68 7.25 -9.00
N PRO A 197 16.92 7.46 -9.46
CA PRO A 197 17.32 8.70 -10.13
C PRO A 197 17.29 8.62 -11.67
N VAL A 198 17.03 7.46 -12.28
CA VAL A 198 17.28 7.20 -13.71
C VAL A 198 16.42 8.04 -14.64
N LEU A 199 15.12 8.18 -14.36
CA LEU A 199 14.21 8.99 -15.17
C LEU A 199 14.52 10.48 -15.03
N TRP A 200 14.87 10.90 -13.80
CA TRP A 200 15.32 12.27 -13.53
C TRP A 200 16.60 12.61 -14.30
N GLU A 201 17.64 11.79 -14.18
CA GLU A 201 18.93 11.98 -14.87
C GLU A 201 18.78 12.00 -16.39
N ARG A 202 17.83 11.21 -16.92
CA ARG A 202 17.56 11.14 -18.36
C ARG A 202 16.55 12.16 -18.87
N ASN A 203 15.96 12.96 -17.98
CA ASN A 203 14.87 13.89 -18.30
C ASN A 203 13.69 13.22 -19.02
N ILE A 204 13.27 12.04 -18.54
CA ILE A 204 12.16 11.25 -19.07
C ILE A 204 10.99 11.31 -18.06
N PRO A 205 9.78 11.73 -18.46
CA PRO A 205 8.69 11.92 -17.50
C PRO A 205 7.97 10.62 -17.09
N VAL A 206 7.98 9.59 -17.95
CA VAL A 206 7.26 8.33 -17.75
C VAL A 206 8.01 7.19 -18.45
N ALA A 207 8.04 6.02 -17.82
CA ALA A 207 8.56 4.79 -18.42
C ALA A 207 7.64 3.59 -18.16
N LEU A 208 7.75 2.57 -19.02
CA LEU A 208 7.09 1.28 -18.82
C LEU A 208 8.04 0.38 -18.02
N VAL A 209 7.56 -0.11 -16.88
CA VAL A 209 8.30 -1.09 -16.06
C VAL A 209 8.19 -2.47 -16.72
N THR A 210 9.33 -3.10 -16.98
CA THR A 210 9.38 -4.43 -17.64
C THR A 210 9.65 -5.57 -16.67
N ALA A 211 10.23 -5.30 -15.50
CA ALA A 211 10.59 -6.28 -14.49
C ALA A 211 10.76 -5.62 -13.11
N ILE A 212 10.65 -6.44 -12.06
CA ILE A 212 10.91 -6.05 -10.66
C ILE A 212 12.07 -6.93 -10.16
N ALA A 213 13.00 -6.34 -9.40
CA ALA A 213 14.10 -7.09 -8.81
C ALA A 213 13.60 -8.07 -7.74
N GLY A 214 14.20 -9.27 -7.67
CA GLY A 214 13.94 -10.18 -6.57
C GLY A 214 14.56 -9.66 -5.28
N GLN A 215 13.79 -9.64 -4.19
CA GLN A 215 14.24 -9.19 -2.87
C GLN A 215 14.34 -10.37 -1.90
N ARG A 216 15.41 -10.40 -1.09
CA ARG A 216 15.52 -11.27 0.09
C ARG A 216 15.94 -10.40 1.28
N ARG A 217 15.26 -10.58 2.41
CA ARG A 217 15.64 -9.98 3.70
C ARG A 217 16.24 -11.09 4.56
N VAL A 218 17.42 -10.85 5.12
CA VAL A 218 18.15 -11.82 5.95
C VAL A 218 18.47 -11.17 7.28
N GLU A 219 18.11 -11.85 8.37
CA GLU A 219 18.52 -11.49 9.71
C GLU A 219 19.75 -12.31 10.09
N LEU A 220 20.80 -11.64 10.57
CA LEU A 220 22.05 -12.26 11.00
C LEU A 220 22.28 -11.94 12.48
N THR A 221 22.47 -12.98 13.28
CA THR A 221 22.75 -12.86 14.72
C THR A 221 24.21 -13.18 14.99
N PHE A 222 24.95 -12.16 15.43
CA PHE A 222 26.33 -12.32 15.89
C PHE A 222 26.34 -12.42 17.42
N LYS A 223 26.96 -13.46 17.95
CA LYS A 223 27.07 -13.69 19.39
C LYS A 223 28.53 -13.54 19.82
N GLY A 224 28.75 -12.58 20.72
CA GLY A 224 30.03 -12.36 21.40
C GLY A 224 29.94 -12.66 22.89
N MET A 225 30.86 -12.07 23.65
CA MET A 225 30.92 -12.11 25.11
C MET A 225 30.85 -10.70 25.67
N ALA A 226 29.82 -10.41 26.47
CA ALA A 226 29.70 -9.14 27.16
C ALA A 226 30.81 -9.00 28.23
N GLY A 227 31.50 -7.86 28.22
CA GLY A 227 32.57 -7.56 29.17
C GLY A 227 32.70 -6.06 29.39
N HIS A 228 33.37 -5.67 30.47
CA HIS A 228 33.51 -4.25 30.81
C HIS A 228 34.40 -3.53 29.79
N ALA A 229 33.86 -2.48 29.17
CA ALA A 229 34.45 -1.81 28.02
C ALA A 229 35.85 -1.22 28.27
N GLY A 230 36.20 -0.89 29.52
CA GLY A 230 37.50 -0.36 29.89
C GLY A 230 38.52 -1.38 30.41
N THR A 231 38.09 -2.58 30.83
CA THR A 231 38.97 -3.49 31.59
C THR A 231 39.22 -4.82 30.90
N VAL A 232 38.40 -5.22 29.92
CA VAL A 232 38.70 -6.40 29.09
C VAL A 232 39.76 -6.01 28.06
N PRO A 233 40.99 -6.56 28.13
CA PRO A 233 42.02 -6.31 27.14
C PRO A 233 41.55 -6.71 25.74
N MET A 234 42.00 -6.00 24.70
CA MET A 234 41.52 -6.21 23.33
C MET A 234 41.62 -7.67 22.86
N HIS A 235 42.73 -8.35 23.18
CA HIS A 235 42.98 -9.74 22.78
C HIS A 235 42.10 -10.79 23.50
N MET A 236 41.29 -10.36 24.49
CA MET A 236 40.38 -11.23 25.24
C MET A 236 38.91 -10.96 24.89
N ARG A 237 38.63 -9.99 24.02
CA ARG A 237 37.26 -9.67 23.62
C ARG A 237 36.73 -10.73 22.66
N GLN A 238 35.43 -10.95 22.73
CA GLN A 238 34.63 -11.58 21.68
C GLN A 238 33.54 -10.56 21.35
N ASP A 239 33.90 -9.55 20.58
CA ASP A 239 33.05 -8.39 20.31
C ASP A 239 32.13 -8.68 19.13
N ALA A 240 30.83 -8.79 19.40
CA ALA A 240 29.84 -9.11 18.38
C ALA A 240 29.71 -8.01 17.30
N LEU A 241 30.02 -6.75 17.63
CA LEU A 241 29.94 -5.64 16.69
C LEU A 241 31.21 -5.55 15.83
N ALA A 242 32.38 -5.73 16.43
CA ALA A 242 33.65 -5.72 15.70
C ALA A 242 33.95 -7.02 14.95
N GLY A 243 33.28 -8.13 15.31
CA GLY A 243 33.52 -9.44 14.71
C GLY A 243 34.86 -10.07 15.10
N THR A 244 35.40 -9.70 16.26
CA THR A 244 36.72 -10.11 16.78
C THR A 244 36.58 -10.97 18.02
#